data_AF-A0A6A7RNS6-F1
#
_entry.id   AF-A0A6A7RNS6-F1
#
_cell.length_a   1.000
_cell.length_b   1.000
_cell.length_c   1.000
_cell.angle_alpha   90.00
_cell.angle_beta   90.00
_cell.angle_gamma   90.00
#
_symmetry.space_group_name_H-M   'P 1'
#
loop_
_entity.id
_entity.type
_entity.pdbx_description
1 polymer ?
#
loop_
_entity_poly.entity_id
_entity_poly.type
_entity_poly.pdbx_seq_one_letter_code
_entity_poly.pdbx_strand_id
1 'polypeptide(L)'
;PGTPVFVHSYDYPPPNGKGFLGLGQWLQYPMDEANVDRALQPEVVKLLIDEFWLCLEEAQAKAPTLQLVDGRHTLKPEDDWANELHPTVRGFNRLAKCWRPALERTGIA
;
A
#
# COMPACT_ATOMS: atom_id res chain seq x y z
N PRO A 1 13.25 -24.45 -5.36
CA PRO A 1 12.55 -24.73 -4.07
C PRO A 1 13.35 -24.13 -2.91
N GLY A 2 12.70 -23.50 -1.92
CA GLY A 2 13.37 -22.90 -0.76
C GLY A 2 13.85 -21.44 -0.91
N THR A 3 13.73 -20.84 -2.10
CA THR A 3 14.04 -19.41 -2.30
C THR A 3 12.99 -18.54 -1.60
N PRO A 4 13.39 -17.57 -0.76
CA PRO A 4 12.45 -16.64 -0.14
C PRO A 4 11.78 -15.79 -1.23
N VAL A 5 10.46 -15.60 -1.09
CA VAL A 5 9.66 -14.73 -1.96
C VAL A 5 9.16 -13.57 -1.11
N PHE A 6 9.44 -12.34 -1.51
CA PHE A 6 9.01 -11.16 -0.78
C PHE A 6 7.79 -10.56 -1.45
N VAL A 7 6.76 -10.28 -0.67
CA VAL A 7 5.56 -9.57 -1.12
C VAL A 7 5.26 -8.46 -0.13
N HIS A 8 4.85 -7.31 -0.64
CA HIS A 8 4.48 -6.16 0.17
C HIS A 8 3.02 -5.78 -0.08
N SER A 9 2.42 -5.12 0.90
CA SER A 9 1.14 -4.42 0.69
C SER A 9 1.39 -2.96 0.29
N TYR A 10 0.31 -2.22 0.11
CA TYR A 10 0.31 -0.77 -0.03
C TYR A 10 0.19 -0.10 1.34
N ASP A 11 0.49 1.20 1.38
CA ASP A 11 0.00 2.08 2.45
C ASP A 11 -1.33 2.73 2.01
N TYR A 12 -1.87 3.68 2.76
CA TYR A 12 -3.20 4.27 2.52
C TYR A 12 -3.14 5.53 1.64
N PRO A 13 -3.38 5.44 0.31
CA PRO A 13 -3.43 6.61 -0.55
C PRO A 13 -4.62 7.51 -0.24
N PRO A 14 -4.48 8.84 -0.33
CA PRO A 14 -5.59 9.76 -0.15
C PRO A 14 -6.49 9.80 -1.42
N PRO A 15 -7.82 9.59 -1.30
CA PRO A 15 -8.75 9.69 -2.42
C PRO A 15 -9.15 11.15 -2.71
N ASN A 16 -8.17 11.95 -3.15
CA ASN A 16 -8.28 13.40 -3.28
C ASN A 16 -8.39 13.92 -4.73
N GLY A 17 -8.48 13.02 -5.71
CA GLY A 17 -8.62 13.35 -7.13
C GLY A 17 -7.36 13.89 -7.80
N LYS A 18 -6.23 13.94 -7.09
CA LYS A 18 -4.97 14.41 -7.68
C LYS A 18 -4.46 13.38 -8.70
N GLY A 19 -4.28 13.83 -9.93
CA GLY A 19 -3.76 13.03 -11.04
C GLY A 19 -2.29 13.26 -11.39
N PHE A 20 -1.87 12.76 -12.55
CA PHE A 20 -0.60 13.05 -13.21
C PHE A 20 -0.84 13.39 -14.69
N LEU A 21 -0.47 14.62 -15.10
CA LEU A 21 -0.61 15.11 -16.48
C LEU A 21 -2.02 14.91 -17.09
N GLY A 22 -3.07 15.09 -16.31
CA GLY A 22 -4.47 14.94 -16.75
C GLY A 22 -5.02 13.51 -16.70
N LEU A 23 -4.21 12.52 -16.34
CA LEU A 23 -4.66 11.17 -15.94
C LEU A 23 -4.89 11.17 -14.43
N GLY A 24 -5.91 10.49 -13.88
CA GLY A 24 -6.06 10.52 -12.41
C GLY A 24 -7.40 10.11 -11.79
N GLN A 25 -8.21 9.31 -12.48
CA GLN A 25 -9.52 8.87 -12.00
C GLN A 25 -9.42 7.51 -11.27
N TRP A 26 -8.59 7.43 -10.22
CA TRP A 26 -8.19 6.14 -9.65
C TRP A 26 -8.95 5.74 -8.40
N LEU A 27 -9.07 6.64 -7.42
CA LEU A 27 -9.76 6.35 -6.16
C LEU A 27 -10.99 7.22 -6.03
N GLN A 28 -10.80 8.54 -6.08
CA GLN A 28 -11.87 9.50 -5.89
C GLN A 28 -13.00 9.30 -6.91
N TYR A 29 -12.66 9.26 -8.19
CA TYR A 29 -13.61 9.16 -9.28
C TYR A 29 -14.51 7.90 -9.21
N PRO A 30 -13.98 6.66 -9.12
CA PRO A 30 -14.85 5.49 -9.06
C PRO A 30 -15.72 5.46 -7.78
N MET A 31 -15.24 6.03 -6.67
CA MET A 31 -16.06 6.17 -5.46
C MET A 31 -17.19 7.18 -5.64
N ASP A 32 -16.96 8.26 -6.39
CA ASP A 32 -18.00 9.23 -6.75
C ASP A 32 -19.04 8.60 -7.67
N GLU A 33 -18.63 7.86 -8.69
CA GLU A 33 -19.54 7.13 -9.58
C GLU A 33 -20.37 6.09 -8.82
N ALA A 34 -19.82 5.53 -7.75
CA ALA A 34 -20.50 4.61 -6.84
C ALA A 34 -21.34 5.32 -5.76
N ASN A 35 -21.40 6.66 -5.74
CA ASN A 35 -22.10 7.48 -4.75
C ASN A 35 -21.64 7.23 -3.30
N VAL A 36 -20.35 6.92 -3.10
CA VAL A 36 -19.75 6.81 -1.76
C VAL A 36 -19.57 8.22 -1.18
N ASP A 37 -20.13 8.47 0.00
CA ASP A 37 -19.96 9.74 0.72
C ASP A 37 -18.46 10.09 0.82
N ARG A 38 -18.11 11.32 0.43
CA ARG A 38 -16.75 11.87 0.51
C ARG A 38 -16.10 11.67 1.87
N ALA A 39 -16.86 11.79 2.95
CA ALA A 39 -16.36 11.62 4.30
C ALA A 39 -15.97 10.16 4.64
N LEU A 40 -16.46 9.19 3.88
CA LEU A 40 -16.18 7.75 4.08
C LEU A 40 -15.09 7.21 3.14
N GLN A 41 -14.71 7.96 2.10
CA GLN A 41 -13.78 7.48 1.09
C GLN A 41 -12.41 7.08 1.66
N PRO A 42 -11.79 7.82 2.61
CA PRO A 42 -10.55 7.39 3.25
C PRO A 42 -10.70 6.04 3.99
N GLU A 43 -11.81 5.84 4.71
CA GLU A 43 -12.11 4.59 5.43
C GLU A 43 -12.33 3.43 4.46
N VAL A 44 -12.96 3.66 3.31
CA VAL A 44 -13.11 2.64 2.26
C VAL A 44 -11.75 2.20 1.73
N VAL A 45 -10.85 3.15 1.42
CA VAL A 45 -9.47 2.82 1.00
C VAL A 45 -8.77 2.01 2.09
N LYS A 46 -8.86 2.46 3.35
CA LYS A 46 -8.26 1.77 4.49
C LYS A 46 -8.75 0.33 4.60
N LEU A 47 -10.06 0.12 4.54
CA LEU A 47 -10.68 -1.20 4.62
C LEU A 47 -10.15 -2.12 3.52
N LEU A 48 -10.09 -1.66 2.26
CA LEU A 48 -9.61 -2.47 1.14
C LEU A 48 -8.14 -2.89 1.32
N ILE A 49 -7.29 -1.99 1.81
CA ILE A 49 -5.88 -2.30 2.06
C ILE A 49 -5.70 -3.26 3.24
N ASP A 50 -6.52 -3.12 4.30
CA ASP A 50 -6.50 -4.02 5.45
C ASP A 50 -6.96 -5.43 5.06
N GLU A 51 -8.05 -5.56 4.31
CA GLU A 51 -8.52 -6.85 3.79
C GLU A 51 -7.49 -7.51 2.87
N PHE A 52 -6.81 -6.71 2.04
CA PHE A 52 -5.72 -7.23 1.21
C PHE A 52 -4.54 -7.74 2.07
N TRP A 53 -4.19 -7.04 3.16
CA TRP A 53 -3.16 -7.51 4.08
C TRP A 53 -3.52 -8.86 4.71
N LEU A 54 -4.77 -9.04 5.14
CA LEU A 54 -5.24 -10.32 5.67
C LEU A 54 -5.10 -11.45 4.63
N CYS A 55 -5.41 -11.18 3.36
CA CYS A 55 -5.19 -12.14 2.29
C CYS A 55 -3.72 -12.54 2.13
N LEU A 56 -2.79 -11.58 2.31
CA LEU A 56 -1.35 -11.85 2.27
C LEU A 56 -0.89 -12.70 3.47
N GLU A 57 -1.42 -12.44 4.67
CA GLU A 57 -1.16 -13.26 5.86
C GLU A 57 -1.64 -14.70 5.66
N GLU A 58 -2.84 -14.88 5.11
CA GLU A 58 -3.36 -16.21 4.75
C GLU A 58 -2.49 -16.92 3.70
N ALA A 59 -1.96 -16.19 2.72
CA ALA A 59 -1.04 -16.73 1.74
C ALA A 59 0.28 -17.15 2.38
N GLN A 60 0.83 -16.35 3.30
CA GLN A 60 2.06 -16.66 4.02
C GLN A 60 1.90 -17.92 4.88
N ALA A 61 0.76 -18.08 5.55
CA ALA A 61 0.47 -19.26 6.35
C ALA A 61 0.52 -20.58 5.53
N LYS A 62 0.24 -20.51 4.22
CA LYS A 62 0.27 -21.64 3.28
C LYS A 62 1.62 -21.84 2.60
N ALA A 63 2.51 -20.84 2.64
CA ALA A 63 3.78 -20.85 1.94
C ALA A 63 4.91 -20.29 2.84
N PRO A 64 5.65 -21.16 3.57
CA PRO A 64 6.68 -20.72 4.52
C PRO A 64 7.83 -19.90 3.92
N THR A 65 8.07 -20.02 2.61
CA THR A 65 9.06 -19.20 1.90
C THR A 65 8.58 -17.78 1.61
N LEU A 66 7.29 -17.49 1.78
CA LEU A 66 6.72 -16.16 1.57
C LEU A 66 7.02 -15.26 2.76
N GLN A 67 7.61 -14.10 2.50
CA GLN A 67 7.98 -13.09 3.48
C GLN A 67 7.19 -11.83 3.21
N LEU A 68 6.39 -11.41 4.19
CA LEU A 68 5.61 -10.18 4.08
C LEU A 68 6.44 -8.96 4.50
N VAL A 69 6.26 -7.89 3.75
CA VAL A 69 6.76 -6.54 4.05
C VAL A 69 5.56 -5.64 4.28
N ASP A 70 5.32 -5.27 5.54
CA ASP A 70 4.24 -4.36 5.89
C ASP A 70 4.68 -2.91 5.67
N GLY A 71 4.02 -2.25 4.72
CA GLY A 71 4.23 -0.84 4.41
C GLY A 71 3.17 0.09 5.00
N ARG A 72 2.11 -0.44 5.62
CA ARG A 72 1.00 0.37 6.14
C ARG A 72 1.46 1.29 7.26
N HIS A 73 0.78 2.42 7.43
CA HIS A 73 1.06 3.42 8.46
C HIS A 73 2.47 4.06 8.37
N THR A 74 3.12 3.96 7.21
CA THR A 74 4.45 4.49 6.96
C THR A 74 4.41 5.89 6.35
N LEU A 75 3.44 6.18 5.49
CA LEU A 75 3.33 7.41 4.72
C LEU A 75 2.39 8.38 5.41
N LYS A 76 2.77 9.66 5.38
CA LYS A 76 1.87 10.75 5.79
C LYS A 76 0.98 11.15 4.61
N PRO A 77 -0.36 11.09 4.73
CA PRO A 77 -1.29 11.41 3.65
C PRO A 77 -1.03 12.76 2.96
N GLU A 78 -0.64 13.76 3.74
CA GLU A 78 -0.51 15.15 3.30
C GLU A 78 0.81 15.42 2.58
N ASP A 79 1.87 14.75 3.03
CA ASP A 79 3.23 15.05 2.63
C ASP A 79 3.76 14.03 1.61
N ASP A 80 3.50 12.74 1.86
CA ASP A 80 4.26 11.66 1.24
C ASP A 80 3.62 11.08 -0.02
N TRP A 81 2.46 11.59 -0.45
CA TRP A 81 1.75 11.18 -1.66
C TRP A 81 1.81 12.25 -2.75
N ALA A 82 2.22 11.86 -3.94
CA ALA A 82 2.21 12.74 -5.11
C ALA A 82 0.80 12.82 -5.74
N ASN A 83 0.07 11.70 -5.70
CA ASN A 83 -1.28 11.54 -6.24
C ASN A 83 -1.98 10.35 -5.55
N GLU A 84 -3.14 9.93 -6.05
CA GLU A 84 -3.94 8.84 -5.44
C GLU A 84 -3.31 7.43 -5.58
N LEU A 85 -2.18 7.27 -6.26
CA LEU A 85 -1.52 5.97 -6.44
C LEU A 85 -0.07 5.97 -5.99
N HIS A 86 0.63 7.09 -6.17
CA HIS A 86 2.07 7.14 -6.09
C HIS A 86 2.53 7.98 -4.91
N PRO A 87 3.41 7.43 -4.06
CA PRO A 87 4.21 8.22 -3.14
C PRO A 87 5.08 9.25 -3.87
N THR A 88 5.50 10.27 -3.14
CA THR A 88 6.62 11.13 -3.54
C THR A 88 7.94 10.37 -3.44
N VAL A 89 9.04 10.93 -3.95
CA VAL A 89 10.40 10.39 -3.75
C VAL A 89 10.69 10.16 -2.26
N ARG A 90 10.29 11.10 -1.39
CA ARG A 90 10.45 10.95 0.06
C ARG A 90 9.59 9.81 0.60
N GLY A 91 8.35 9.68 0.13
CA GLY A 91 7.47 8.57 0.50
C GLY A 91 8.05 7.20 0.11
N PHE A 92 8.52 7.05 -1.14
CA PHE A 92 9.20 5.83 -1.58
C PHE A 92 10.42 5.49 -0.71
N ASN A 93 11.23 6.49 -0.35
CA ASN A 93 12.37 6.29 0.55
C ASN A 93 11.96 5.85 1.97
N ARG A 94 10.76 6.21 2.44
CA ARG A 94 10.22 5.69 3.71
C ARG A 94 9.82 4.23 3.56
N LEU A 95 9.04 3.89 2.54
CA LEU A 95 8.62 2.51 2.27
C LEU A 95 9.79 1.55 2.06
N ALA A 96 10.85 2.01 1.37
CA ALA A 96 12.05 1.21 1.17
C ALA A 96 12.69 0.73 2.48
N LYS A 97 12.55 1.48 3.58
CA LYS A 97 13.08 1.09 4.89
C LYS A 97 12.31 -0.08 5.52
N CYS A 98 11.04 -0.26 5.17
CA CYS A 98 10.21 -1.36 5.68
C CYS A 98 10.68 -2.74 5.22
N TRP A 99 11.49 -2.81 4.16
CA TRP A 99 12.03 -4.07 3.64
C TRP A 99 13.13 -4.65 4.51
N ARG A 100 13.87 -3.81 5.24
CA ARG A 100 15.06 -4.20 6.00
C ARG A 100 14.80 -5.38 6.96
N PRO A 101 13.77 -5.35 7.82
CA PRO A 101 13.50 -6.48 8.72
C PRO A 101 13.24 -7.80 8.00
N ALA A 102 12.56 -7.79 6.85
CA ALA A 102 12.30 -9.00 6.08
C ALA A 102 13.58 -9.56 5.44
N LEU A 103 14.42 -8.69 4.88
CA LEU A 103 15.69 -9.07 4.29
C LEU A 103 16.65 -9.65 5.35
N GLU A 104 16.75 -9.01 6.51
CA GLU A 104 17.58 -9.47 7.65
C GLU A 104 17.12 -10.84 8.17
N ARG A 105 15.80 -11.06 8.34
CA ARG A 105 15.25 -12.37 8.74
C ARG A 105 15.63 -13.52 7.81
N THR A 106 15.89 -13.22 6.54
CA THR A 106 16.28 -14.21 5.52
C THR A 106 17.79 -14.27 5.25
N GLY A 107 18.59 -13.46 5.94
CA GLY A 107 20.05 -13.41 5.75
C GLY A 107 20.51 -12.78 4.43
N ILE A 108 19.66 -11.99 3.76
CA ILE A 108 20.01 -11.28 2.52
C ILE A 108 20.71 -9.95 2.82
N ALA A 109 20.38 -9.31 3.94
CA ALA A 109 20.91 -8.02 4.39
C ALA A 109 21.42 -8.12 5.84
#